data_AF-X1SD21-F1
#
_entry.id   AF-X1SD21-F1
#
_cell.length_a   1.000
_cell.length_b   1.000
_cell.length_c   1.000
_cell.angle_alpha   90.00
_cell.angle_beta   90.00
_cell.angle_gamma   90.00
#
_symmetry.space_group_name_H-M   'P 1'
#
loop_
_entity.id
_entity.type
_entity.pdbx_description
1 polymer ?
#
loop_
_entity_poly.entity_id
_entity_poly.type
_entity_poly.pdbx_seq_one_letter_code
_entity_poly.pdbx_strand_id
1 'polypeptide(L)'
;MNKKIIWLITSCLMVAALVLASCVPAVVEEKEAKVVTKEPEKKAEEVEEVVEEKTKYGGTTTTLIAQDVLSFDLLDLMILNHYWNSFTHDTLLVADWWIDRDIANYRNKQQYLNEALWVGSLAESWEKPDDTTIIFRLRKGV
;
A
#
# COMPACT_ATOMS: atom_id res chain seq x y z
N MET A 1 49.14 -12.01 10.25
CA MET A 1 47.89 -11.24 10.44
C MET A 1 47.67 -10.15 9.39
N ASN A 2 48.74 -9.54 8.85
CA ASN A 2 48.69 -8.39 7.92
C ASN A 2 47.93 -8.67 6.61
N LYS A 3 47.97 -9.90 6.07
CA LYS A 3 47.26 -10.27 4.83
C LYS A 3 45.73 -10.23 4.98
N LYS A 4 45.19 -10.52 6.17
CA LYS A 4 43.75 -10.47 6.44
C LYS A 4 43.24 -9.04 6.55
N ILE A 5 44.05 -8.14 7.11
CA ILE A 5 43.73 -6.71 7.23
C ILE A 5 43.68 -6.06 5.84
N ILE A 6 44.66 -6.35 4.98
CA ILE A 6 44.69 -5.83 3.59
C ILE A 6 43.43 -6.28 2.83
N TRP A 7 43.03 -7.55 2.96
CA TRP A 7 41.84 -8.07 2.28
C TRP A 7 40.54 -7.39 2.74
N LEU A 8 40.42 -7.12 4.03
CA LEU A 8 39.24 -6.45 4.61
C LEU A 8 39.15 -4.98 4.15
N ILE A 9 40.27 -4.27 4.09
CA ILE A 9 40.34 -2.89 3.59
C ILE A 9 39.95 -2.83 2.10
N THR A 10 40.44 -3.75 1.26
CA THR A 10 40.10 -3.78 -0.17
C THR A 10 38.62 -4.05 -0.40
N SER A 11 38.02 -4.96 0.37
CA SER A 11 36.56 -5.22 0.31
C SER A 11 35.75 -3.99 0.70
N CYS A 12 36.16 -3.29 1.77
CA CYS A 12 35.47 -2.10 2.24
C CYS A 12 35.55 -0.94 1.23
N LEU A 13 36.70 -0.78 0.56
CA LEU A 13 36.91 0.23 -0.49
C LEU A 13 36.01 0.01 -1.72
N MET A 14 35.81 -1.25 -2.14
CA MET A 14 34.90 -1.54 -3.26
C MET A 14 33.45 -1.17 -2.95
N VAL A 15 32.97 -1.49 -1.74
CA VAL A 15 31.60 -1.15 -1.32
C VAL A 15 31.40 0.37 -1.28
N ALA A 16 32.37 1.12 -0.75
CA ALA A 16 32.29 2.58 -0.69
C ALA A 16 32.23 3.22 -2.09
N ALA A 17 32.97 2.69 -3.07
CA ALA A 17 32.94 3.18 -4.44
C ALA A 17 31.58 2.96 -5.11
N LEU A 18 30.91 1.82 -4.87
CA LEU A 18 29.57 1.56 -5.38
C LEU A 18 28.53 2.52 -4.78
N VAL A 19 28.61 2.83 -3.49
CA VAL A 19 27.68 3.76 -2.83
C VAL A 19 27.83 5.17 -3.40
N LEU A 20 29.06 5.63 -3.65
CA LEU A 20 29.30 6.95 -4.23
C LEU A 20 28.78 7.07 -5.67
N ALA A 21 28.92 6.02 -6.49
CA ALA A 21 28.36 6.00 -7.84
C ALA A 21 26.83 6.02 -7.86
N SER A 22 26.19 5.45 -6.83
CA SER A 22 24.73 5.42 -6.69
C SER A 22 24.11 6.77 -6.30
N CYS A 23 24.89 7.72 -5.77
CA CYS A 23 24.37 8.97 -5.21
C CYS A 23 24.41 10.17 -6.16
N VAL A 24 24.55 9.96 -7.48
CA VAL A 24 24.47 11.07 -8.44
C VAL A 24 23.00 11.49 -8.59
N PRO A 25 22.60 12.72 -8.17
CA PRO A 25 21.25 13.20 -8.37
C PRO A 25 21.02 13.53 -9.84
N ALA A 26 19.90 13.07 -10.39
CA ALA A 26 19.46 13.42 -11.73
C ALA A 26 19.18 14.93 -11.82
N VAL A 27 19.99 15.64 -12.61
CA VAL A 27 19.79 17.06 -12.94
C VAL A 27 18.56 17.17 -13.83
N VAL A 28 17.51 17.80 -13.31
CA VAL A 28 16.28 18.15 -14.05
C VAL A 28 16.55 19.46 -14.77
N GLU A 29 16.51 19.45 -16.10
CA GLU A 29 16.52 20.65 -16.94
C GLU A 29 15.23 21.45 -16.72
N GLU A 30 15.37 22.66 -16.19
CA GLU A 30 14.31 23.62 -15.94
C GLU A 30 14.02 24.40 -17.23
N LYS A 31 12.82 24.24 -17.79
CA LYS A 31 12.34 24.99 -18.96
C LYS A 31 12.02 26.44 -18.58
N GLU A 32 12.54 27.36 -19.37
CA GLU A 32 12.44 28.80 -19.29
C GLU A 32 11.01 29.34 -19.11
N ALA A 33 10.83 30.18 -18.08
CA ALA A 33 9.69 31.07 -17.92
C ALA A 33 9.89 32.33 -18.78
N LYS A 34 8.90 32.66 -19.62
CA LYS A 34 8.84 33.93 -20.37
C LYS A 34 7.71 34.82 -19.85
N VAL A 35 8.07 36.08 -19.60
CA VAL A 35 7.30 37.14 -18.93
C VAL A 35 6.58 38.05 -19.98
N VAL A 36 5.60 38.82 -19.50
CA VAL A 36 4.98 40.08 -20.04
C VAL A 36 3.72 39.83 -20.90
N THR A 37 2.52 40.35 -20.58
CA THR A 37 2.11 41.77 -20.70
C THR A 37 0.72 42.03 -20.05
N LYS A 38 0.52 43.25 -19.53
CA LYS A 38 -0.67 43.80 -18.83
C LYS A 38 -1.87 44.15 -19.74
N GLU A 39 -3.09 43.91 -19.22
CA GLU A 39 -4.42 44.61 -19.37
C GLU A 39 -5.01 44.90 -20.77
N PRO A 40 -6.37 44.91 -20.96
CA PRO A 40 -7.39 45.39 -20.01
C PRO A 40 -8.58 44.45 -19.75
N GLU A 41 -9.26 44.74 -18.63
CA GLU A 41 -10.51 44.14 -18.15
C GLU A 41 -11.59 44.01 -19.24
N LYS A 42 -11.93 42.77 -19.59
CA LYS A 42 -13.22 42.42 -20.16
C LYS A 42 -13.77 41.27 -19.35
N LYS A 43 -14.93 41.53 -18.75
CA LYS A 43 -15.80 40.61 -18.02
C LYS A 43 -15.98 39.32 -18.83
N ALA A 44 -15.17 38.32 -18.53
CA ALA A 44 -15.30 36.97 -19.05
C ALA A 44 -16.26 36.23 -18.13
N GLU A 45 -17.36 35.74 -18.68
CA GLU A 45 -18.10 34.63 -18.07
C GLU A 45 -17.08 33.52 -17.82
N GLU A 46 -16.85 33.25 -16.55
CA GLU A 46 -16.08 32.11 -16.06
C GLU A 46 -16.88 30.87 -16.44
N VAL A 47 -16.64 30.38 -17.66
CA VAL A 47 -16.92 28.99 -17.99
C VAL A 47 -16.04 28.20 -17.05
N GLU A 48 -16.62 27.69 -15.96
CA GLU A 48 -16.01 26.61 -15.19
C GLU A 48 -15.66 25.52 -16.19
N GLU A 49 -14.39 25.50 -16.57
CA GLU A 49 -13.78 24.39 -17.26
C GLU A 49 -13.94 23.22 -16.29
N VAL A 50 -15.00 22.43 -16.52
CA VAL A 50 -15.15 21.11 -15.91
C VAL A 50 -13.94 20.34 -16.37
N VAL A 51 -12.86 20.44 -15.58
CA VAL A 51 -11.71 19.56 -15.71
C VAL A 51 -12.31 18.17 -15.53
N GLU A 52 -12.49 17.46 -16.64
CA GLU A 52 -12.76 16.03 -16.62
C GLU A 52 -11.62 15.43 -15.80
N GLU A 53 -11.89 15.19 -14.52
CA GLU A 53 -11.00 14.50 -13.62
C GLU A 53 -10.96 13.07 -14.14
N LYS A 54 -10.05 12.82 -15.11
CA LYS A 54 -9.73 11.49 -15.60
C LYS A 54 -9.62 10.62 -14.36
N THR A 55 -10.43 9.57 -14.31
CA THR A 55 -10.49 8.65 -13.18
C THR A 55 -9.07 8.38 -12.71
N LYS A 56 -8.73 8.89 -11.52
CA LYS A 56 -7.38 8.79 -10.92
C LYS A 56 -6.98 7.33 -10.64
N TYR A 57 -7.88 6.40 -10.88
CA TYR A 57 -7.83 5.02 -10.49
C TYR A 57 -7.90 4.11 -11.73
N GLY A 58 -7.04 3.11 -11.73
CA GLY A 58 -6.73 2.24 -12.86
C GLY A 58 -5.21 2.12 -13.05
N GLY A 59 -4.71 0.92 -13.32
CA GLY A 59 -3.27 0.68 -13.48
C GLY A 59 -2.90 -0.78 -13.28
N THR A 60 -1.61 -1.09 -13.43
CA THR A 60 -1.05 -2.42 -13.17
C THR A 60 -0.02 -2.29 -12.05
N THR A 61 -0.18 -3.10 -11.01
CA THR A 61 0.83 -3.23 -9.97
C THR A 61 1.65 -4.49 -10.25
N THR A 62 2.97 -4.34 -10.35
CA THR A 62 3.90 -5.47 -10.46
C THR A 62 4.53 -5.71 -9.10
N THR A 63 4.25 -6.86 -8.49
CA THR A 63 4.83 -7.25 -7.19
C THR A 63 5.82 -8.39 -7.40
N LEU A 64 7.04 -8.26 -6.87
CA LEU A 64 8.01 -9.36 -6.82
C LEU A 64 7.79 -10.15 -5.53
N ILE A 65 7.64 -11.47 -5.65
CA ILE A 65 7.49 -12.38 -4.52
C ILE A 65 8.56 -13.45 -4.63
N ALA A 66 9.17 -13.82 -3.51
CA ALA A 66 10.31 -14.72 -3.48
C ALA A 66 9.95 -16.20 -3.70
N GLN A 67 8.66 -16.55 -3.71
CA GLN A 67 8.16 -17.92 -3.79
C GLN A 67 6.92 -17.98 -4.70
N ASP A 68 6.73 -19.13 -5.35
CA ASP A 68 5.55 -19.40 -6.16
C ASP A 68 4.29 -19.64 -5.31
N VAL A 69 3.12 -19.45 -5.91
CA VAL A 69 1.84 -19.85 -5.33
C VAL A 69 1.75 -21.37 -5.33
N LEU A 70 1.65 -21.98 -4.16
CA LEU A 70 1.57 -23.44 -4.04
C LEU A 70 0.13 -23.96 -4.13
N SER A 71 -0.84 -23.18 -3.65
CA SER A 71 -2.26 -23.54 -3.66
C SER A 71 -3.14 -22.30 -3.51
N PHE A 72 -4.37 -22.39 -4.00
CA PHE A 72 -5.46 -21.44 -3.76
C PHE A 72 -6.52 -22.00 -2.79
N ASP A 73 -6.30 -23.20 -2.25
CA ASP A 73 -7.18 -23.76 -1.23
C ASP A 73 -7.01 -22.98 0.09
N LEU A 74 -8.09 -22.39 0.59
CA LEU A 74 -8.10 -21.65 1.86
C LEU A 74 -7.75 -22.55 3.06
N LEU A 75 -7.97 -23.86 2.96
CA LEU A 75 -7.61 -24.84 3.98
C LEU A 75 -6.14 -25.24 3.94
N ASP A 76 -5.43 -24.90 2.86
CA ASP A 76 -3.98 -25.07 2.79
C ASP A 76 -3.30 -23.90 3.52
N LEU A 77 -3.13 -24.08 4.83
CA LEU A 77 -2.72 -23.09 5.85
C LEU A 77 -1.30 -22.51 5.70
N MET A 78 -0.72 -22.55 4.50
CA MET A 78 0.53 -21.85 4.27
C MET A 78 0.31 -20.34 4.36
N ILE A 79 1.01 -19.71 5.30
CA ILE A 79 0.94 -18.27 5.60
C ILE A 79 1.09 -17.40 4.35
N LEU A 80 1.87 -17.87 3.37
CA LEU A 80 2.12 -17.16 2.12
C LEU A 80 0.91 -17.15 1.16
N ASN A 81 0.03 -18.15 1.26
CA ASN A 81 -1.21 -18.19 0.49
C ASN A 81 -2.17 -17.09 0.95
N HIS A 82 -2.10 -16.63 2.22
CA HIS A 82 -2.98 -15.55 2.71
C HIS A 82 -2.86 -14.26 1.89
N TYR A 83 -1.66 -13.93 1.40
CA TYR A 83 -1.47 -12.75 0.56
C TYR A 83 -2.27 -12.88 -0.74
N TRP A 84 -2.14 -14.03 -1.43
CA TRP A 84 -2.85 -14.30 -2.67
C TRP A 84 -4.35 -14.44 -2.49
N ASN A 85 -4.77 -15.09 -1.41
CA ASN A 85 -6.17 -15.28 -1.09
C ASN A 85 -6.87 -13.93 -0.87
N SER A 86 -6.16 -12.90 -0.38
CA SER A 86 -6.73 -11.55 -0.24
C SER A 86 -7.08 -10.87 -1.57
N PHE A 87 -6.57 -11.33 -2.71
CA PHE A 87 -6.94 -10.81 -4.03
C PHE A 87 -8.06 -11.58 -4.71
N THR A 88 -8.29 -12.84 -4.30
CA THR A 88 -9.20 -13.76 -4.99
C THR A 88 -10.40 -14.17 -4.15
N HIS A 89 -10.35 -13.93 -2.83
CA HIS A 89 -11.39 -14.29 -1.90
C HIS A 89 -11.73 -13.11 -1.00
N ASP A 90 -13.02 -12.94 -0.74
CA ASP A 90 -13.52 -12.02 0.27
C ASP A 90 -13.80 -12.75 1.58
N THR A 91 -13.66 -12.05 2.69
CA THR A 91 -14.01 -12.52 4.04
C THR A 91 -15.22 -11.78 4.59
N LEU A 92 -15.86 -12.32 5.64
CA LEU A 92 -16.97 -11.63 6.32
C LEU A 92 -16.58 -10.25 6.83
N LEU A 93 -15.42 -10.19 7.48
CA LEU A 93 -14.83 -9.01 8.10
C LEU A 93 -13.38 -8.87 7.65
N VAL A 94 -12.89 -7.64 7.64
CA VAL A 94 -11.46 -7.33 7.46
C VAL A 94 -10.99 -6.40 8.58
N ALA A 95 -9.68 -6.29 8.74
CA ALA A 95 -9.10 -5.37 9.71
C ALA A 95 -9.13 -3.93 9.16
N ASP A 96 -9.48 -2.96 10.01
CA ASP A 96 -9.42 -1.55 9.65
C ASP A 96 -8.00 -1.00 9.69
N TRP A 97 -7.30 -1.06 8.56
CA TRP A 97 -5.92 -0.56 8.45
C TRP A 97 -5.78 0.95 8.63
N TRP A 98 -6.89 1.71 8.73
CA TRP A 98 -6.89 3.15 8.96
C TRP A 98 -7.07 3.53 10.43
N ILE A 99 -7.32 2.56 11.31
CA ILE A 99 -7.49 2.84 12.74
C ILE A 99 -6.21 3.42 13.35
N ASP A 100 -6.38 4.27 14.37
CA ASP A 100 -5.25 4.84 15.10
C ASP A 100 -4.34 3.74 15.66
N ARG A 101 -3.03 3.91 15.49
CA ARG A 101 -2.02 2.96 15.97
C ARG A 101 -1.99 2.83 17.49
N ASP A 102 -2.44 3.86 18.20
CA ASP A 102 -2.57 3.81 19.65
C ASP A 102 -3.75 2.92 20.08
N ILE A 103 -4.75 2.74 19.22
CA ILE A 103 -5.85 1.78 19.41
C ILE A 103 -5.41 0.38 18.94
N ALA A 104 -4.76 0.28 17.78
CA ALA A 104 -4.15 -0.95 17.30
C ALA A 104 -2.87 -0.76 16.50
N ASN A 105 -1.79 -1.31 17.05
CA ASN A 105 -0.45 -1.19 16.49
C ASN A 105 -0.02 -2.36 15.59
N TYR A 106 -0.89 -3.36 15.34
CA TYR A 106 -0.64 -4.54 14.51
C TYR A 106 0.64 -5.35 14.85
N ARG A 107 1.18 -5.20 16.06
CA ARG A 107 2.39 -5.91 16.50
C ARG A 107 2.14 -7.37 16.85
N ASN A 108 0.90 -7.70 17.19
CA ASN A 108 0.53 -9.02 17.64
C ASN A 108 -0.37 -9.68 16.58
N LYS A 109 0.01 -10.89 16.15
CA LYS A 109 -0.75 -11.66 15.18
C LYS A 109 -2.19 -11.87 15.62
N GLN A 110 -2.47 -12.01 16.92
CA GLN A 110 -3.81 -12.22 17.45
C GLN A 110 -4.70 -10.96 17.46
N GLN A 111 -4.21 -9.80 17.01
CA GLN A 111 -5.02 -8.57 16.98
C GLN A 111 -6.23 -8.67 16.05
N TYR A 112 -6.26 -9.60 15.08
CA TYR A 112 -7.48 -9.83 14.28
C TYR A 112 -8.68 -10.31 15.10
N LEU A 113 -8.48 -10.79 16.33
CA LEU A 113 -9.57 -11.15 17.26
C LEU A 113 -10.12 -9.94 18.02
N ASN A 114 -9.49 -8.77 17.91
CA ASN A 114 -9.98 -7.56 18.53
C ASN A 114 -11.14 -6.99 17.71
N GLU A 115 -12.35 -7.06 18.26
CA GLU A 115 -13.58 -6.60 17.63
C GLU A 115 -13.55 -5.11 17.29
N ALA A 116 -12.75 -4.31 18.00
CA ALA A 116 -12.56 -2.88 17.68
C ALA A 116 -11.88 -2.65 16.32
N LEU A 117 -11.28 -3.68 15.72
CA LEU A 117 -10.62 -3.62 14.42
C LEU A 117 -11.47 -4.14 13.28
N TRP A 118 -12.64 -4.69 13.57
CA TRP A 118 -13.48 -5.31 12.57
C TRP A 118 -14.21 -4.24 11.77
N VAL A 119 -13.98 -4.24 10.47
CA VAL A 119 -14.78 -3.51 9.49
C VAL A 119 -15.43 -4.48 8.52
N GLY A 120 -16.61 -4.08 8.02
CA GLY A 120 -17.40 -4.89 7.12
C GLY A 120 -16.70 -5.11 5.78
N SER A 121 -16.68 -6.37 5.33
CA SER A 121 -16.32 -6.73 3.94
C SER A 121 -17.56 -7.31 3.27
N LEU A 122 -17.74 -8.64 3.29
CA LEU A 122 -18.99 -9.27 2.84
C LEU A 122 -20.15 -9.00 3.80
N ALA A 123 -19.88 -8.90 5.09
CA ALA A 123 -20.88 -8.52 6.08
C ALA A 123 -20.98 -6.98 6.19
N GLU A 124 -22.19 -6.44 6.11
CA GLU A 124 -22.46 -5.00 6.32
C GLU A 124 -22.66 -4.66 7.79
N SER A 125 -23.12 -5.62 8.58
CA SER A 125 -23.29 -5.48 10.02
C SER A 125 -23.29 -6.85 10.70
N TRP A 126 -23.07 -6.85 12.01
CA TRP A 126 -23.10 -8.04 12.84
C TRP A 126 -23.64 -7.70 14.23
N GLU A 127 -24.24 -8.69 14.89
CA GLU A 127 -24.70 -8.59 16.28
C GLU A 127 -24.27 -9.83 17.07
N LYS A 128 -23.97 -9.62 18.35
CA LYS A 128 -23.60 -10.68 19.29
C LYS A 128 -24.70 -10.83 20.34
N PRO A 129 -25.71 -11.69 20.13
CA PRO A 129 -26.78 -11.85 21.12
C PRO A 129 -26.29 -12.49 22.42
N ASP A 130 -25.17 -13.23 22.37
CA ASP A 130 -24.50 -13.86 23.49
C ASP A 130 -22.98 -13.99 23.22
N ASP A 131 -22.23 -14.55 24.18
CA ASP A 131 -20.77 -14.67 24.11
C ASP A 131 -20.27 -15.72 23.11
N THR A 132 -21.15 -16.56 22.56
CA THR A 132 -20.80 -17.69 21.69
C THR A 132 -21.37 -17.57 20.27
N THR A 133 -22.16 -16.53 20.02
CA THR A 133 -22.89 -16.37 18.76
C THR A 133 -22.59 -15.02 18.14
N ILE A 134 -22.29 -15.02 16.85
CA ILE A 134 -22.22 -13.82 16.03
C ILE A 134 -23.17 -14.00 14.85
N ILE A 135 -24.11 -13.07 14.68
CA ILE A 135 -25.06 -13.06 13.58
C ILE A 135 -24.58 -12.02 12.57
N PHE A 136 -24.20 -12.46 11.37
CA PHE A 136 -23.76 -11.59 10.29
C PHE A 136 -24.91 -11.26 9.33
N ARG A 137 -24.99 -10.00 8.90
CA ARG A 137 -25.89 -9.54 7.85
C ARG A 137 -25.06 -9.27 6.59
N LEU A 138 -25.18 -10.14 5.60
CA LEU A 138 -24.39 -10.07 4.37
C LEU A 138 -24.90 -8.97 3.44
N ARG A 139 -23.96 -8.34 2.72
CA ARG A 139 -24.24 -7.40 1.64
C ARG A 139 -25.09 -8.07 0.57
N LYS A 140 -26.10 -7.35 0.09
CA LYS A 140 -26.95 -7.85 -1.00
C LYS A 140 -26.19 -7.85 -2.32
N GLY A 141 -26.35 -8.92 -3.09
CA GLY A 141 -25.80 -9.03 -4.45
C GLY A 141 -24.31 -9.34 -4.52
N VAL A 142 -23.70 -9.77 -3.40
CA VAL A 142 -22.43 -10.51 -3.42
C VAL A 142 -22.71 -11.96 -3.83
#